data_AF-W2J0B8-F1
#
_entry.id   AF-W2J0B8-F1
#
_cell.length_a   1.000
_cell.length_b   1.000
_cell.length_c   1.000
_cell.angle_alpha   90.00
_cell.angle_beta   90.00
_cell.angle_gamma   90.00
#
_symmetry.space_group_name_H-M   'P 1'
#
loop_
_entity.id
_entity.type
_entity.pdbx_description
1 polymer ?
#
loop_
_entity_poly.entity_id
_entity_poly.type
_entity_poly.pdbx_seq_one_letter_code
_entity_poly.pdbx_strand_id
1 'polypeptide(L)'
;TKFNATCTNIREFNWVVAPFADPFFKVFGEHVKPKLSKLVFAVNMLWDWGRYFYELDKEAGTMARTNIVHVSREGYGWYARDPSTALLGCPGLEELEIALYHPLDDDDEDEPSVRDPQYFPDEEVIEKSSFNDHFWETLVANCPLINRIALWEVVEGLELAHIHSFTDRGLVALSQLKYLDFMELRPINCTGNGLFDFLNGFSDEFSGQRTFQICVGGKSIMPEFERTDMDFYDAVMSLHTRIASTPANELHFSQQRIVLRLKNAITNPVEKEWSATYLDSLKKLVARVKEAHLSLHIRVTMHAYNRKSFKSILELGLYAAHAEPSYWFGWDDEESNRDVVFVNRGGRIYPDDDTDTPVRENVDASDSEFDEDSDDDISDVDLVL
;
A
#
# COMPACT_ATOMS: atom_id res chain seq x y z
N THR A 1 3.32 -24.62 -22.00
CA THR A 1 3.92 -23.96 -23.20
C THR A 1 2.91 -23.68 -24.30
N LYS A 2 2.13 -24.66 -24.79
CA LYS A 2 1.14 -24.45 -25.89
C LYS A 2 0.16 -23.29 -25.65
N PHE A 3 -0.40 -23.16 -24.45
CA PHE A 3 -1.29 -22.04 -24.10
C PHE A 3 -0.62 -20.67 -24.27
N ASN A 4 0.54 -20.46 -23.63
CA ASN A 4 1.27 -19.19 -23.72
C ASN A 4 1.67 -18.83 -25.16
N ALA A 5 2.02 -19.81 -25.99
CA ALA A 5 2.36 -19.57 -27.39
C ALA A 5 1.17 -19.12 -28.27
N THR A 6 -0.07 -19.51 -27.92
CA THR A 6 -1.26 -19.17 -28.70
C THR A 6 -2.06 -18.00 -28.11
N CYS A 7 -1.81 -17.63 -26.86
CA CYS A 7 -2.55 -16.62 -26.11
C CYS A 7 -2.07 -15.17 -26.41
N THR A 8 -2.00 -14.78 -27.69
CA THR A 8 -1.51 -13.46 -28.11
C THR A 8 -2.56 -12.34 -28.02
N ASN A 9 -3.84 -12.72 -27.86
CA ASN A 9 -4.97 -11.79 -27.76
C ASN A 9 -5.43 -11.51 -26.32
N ILE A 10 -4.75 -12.08 -25.33
CA ILE A 10 -5.08 -11.83 -23.92
C ILE A 10 -4.89 -10.34 -23.60
N ARG A 11 -5.84 -9.78 -22.87
CA ARG A 11 -5.84 -8.39 -22.41
C ARG A 11 -5.57 -8.26 -20.94
N GLU A 12 -6.06 -9.22 -20.17
CA GLU A 12 -5.93 -9.25 -18.72
C GLU A 12 -5.55 -10.65 -18.27
N PHE A 13 -4.62 -10.74 -17.32
CA PHE A 13 -4.24 -12.00 -16.70
C PHE A 13 -4.12 -11.83 -15.20
N ASN A 14 -4.73 -12.74 -14.46
CA ASN A 14 -4.67 -12.77 -13.00
C ASN A 14 -4.07 -14.11 -12.55
N TRP A 15 -3.00 -14.05 -11.76
CA TRP A 15 -2.30 -15.23 -11.25
C TRP A 15 -3.16 -16.12 -10.33
N VAL A 16 -4.33 -15.65 -9.86
CA VAL A 16 -5.30 -16.48 -9.14
C VAL A 16 -5.76 -17.72 -9.93
N VAL A 17 -5.71 -17.71 -11.27
CA VAL A 17 -6.15 -18.86 -12.08
C VAL A 17 -5.04 -19.88 -12.37
N ALA A 18 -3.82 -19.65 -11.89
CA ALA A 18 -2.66 -20.50 -12.14
C ALA A 18 -1.83 -20.71 -10.87
N PRO A 19 -0.96 -21.73 -10.83
CA PRO A 19 0.04 -21.81 -9.77
C PRO A 19 0.89 -20.54 -9.73
N PHE A 20 0.95 -19.91 -8.55
CA PHE A 20 1.90 -18.84 -8.28
C PHE A 20 3.29 -19.47 -8.10
N ALA A 21 4.07 -19.48 -9.18
CA ALA A 21 5.27 -20.30 -9.25
C ALA A 21 6.26 -19.83 -10.34
N ASP A 22 7.55 -19.87 -10.04
CA ASP A 22 8.65 -19.43 -10.91
C ASP A 22 8.66 -20.13 -12.28
N PRO A 23 8.41 -21.46 -12.38
CA PRO A 23 8.30 -22.11 -13.68
C PRO A 23 7.18 -21.55 -14.57
N PHE A 24 6.09 -21.07 -13.96
CA PHE A 24 4.99 -20.46 -14.70
C PHE A 24 5.30 -19.02 -15.08
N PHE A 25 5.89 -18.23 -14.18
CA PHE A 25 6.36 -16.87 -14.47
C PHE A 25 7.34 -16.87 -15.65
N LYS A 26 8.32 -17.78 -15.64
CA LYS A 26 9.30 -17.93 -16.70
C LYS A 26 8.65 -18.24 -18.06
N VAL A 27 7.80 -19.27 -18.13
CA VAL A 27 7.15 -19.65 -19.40
C VAL A 27 6.19 -18.56 -19.87
N PHE A 28 5.57 -17.82 -18.95
CA PHE A 28 4.76 -16.65 -19.26
C PHE A 28 5.65 -15.56 -19.89
N GLY A 29 6.78 -15.21 -19.29
CA GLY A 29 7.72 -14.20 -19.79
C GLY A 29 8.33 -14.53 -21.16
N GLU A 30 8.61 -15.81 -21.43
CA GLU A 30 9.19 -16.27 -22.70
C GLU A 30 8.28 -16.02 -23.92
N HIS A 31 6.98 -15.80 -23.72
CA HIS A 31 6.00 -15.61 -24.79
C HIS A 31 5.36 -14.23 -24.72
N VAL A 32 5.67 -13.40 -25.73
CA VAL A 32 5.18 -12.02 -25.84
C VAL A 32 3.65 -11.98 -25.96
N LYS A 33 3.02 -11.15 -25.12
CA LYS A 33 1.59 -10.88 -25.06
C LYS A 33 1.34 -9.41 -25.43
N PRO A 34 1.27 -9.09 -26.73
CA PRO A 34 1.29 -7.71 -27.20
C PRO A 34 0.05 -6.90 -26.82
N LYS A 35 -1.05 -7.57 -26.44
CA LYS A 35 -2.32 -6.93 -26.08
C LYS A 35 -2.62 -6.97 -24.58
N LEU A 36 -1.73 -7.54 -23.77
CA LEU A 36 -1.93 -7.64 -22.33
C LEU A 36 -1.74 -6.25 -21.71
N SER A 37 -2.84 -5.61 -21.34
CA SER A 37 -2.87 -4.29 -20.73
C SER A 37 -2.95 -4.36 -19.20
N LYS A 38 -3.48 -5.44 -18.61
CA LYS A 38 -3.55 -5.62 -17.16
C LYS A 38 -2.94 -6.94 -16.69
N LEU A 39 -2.10 -6.90 -15.65
CA LEU A 39 -1.52 -8.07 -15.00
C LEU A 39 -1.72 -7.97 -13.49
N VAL A 40 -2.28 -9.03 -12.90
CA VAL A 40 -2.54 -9.12 -11.46
C VAL A 40 -1.74 -10.27 -10.85
N PHE A 41 -0.80 -9.98 -9.95
CA PHE A 41 -0.17 -10.96 -9.07
C PHE A 41 -1.02 -11.14 -7.83
N ALA A 42 -1.82 -12.21 -7.82
CA ALA A 42 -2.63 -12.64 -6.71
C ALA A 42 -2.53 -14.18 -6.60
N VAL A 43 -2.84 -14.72 -5.42
CA VAL A 43 -2.83 -16.16 -5.16
C VAL A 43 -4.25 -16.66 -4.94
N ASN A 44 -4.54 -17.85 -5.46
CA ASN A 44 -5.71 -18.61 -5.06
C ASN A 44 -5.45 -19.28 -3.71
N MET A 45 -6.05 -18.76 -2.64
CA MET A 45 -5.91 -19.31 -1.29
C MET A 45 -6.45 -20.74 -1.17
N LEU A 46 -7.32 -21.17 -2.09
CA LEU A 46 -7.87 -22.52 -2.13
C LEU A 46 -7.01 -23.50 -2.96
N TRP A 47 -5.78 -23.11 -3.33
CA TRP A 47 -4.91 -23.94 -4.15
C TRP A 47 -4.38 -25.15 -3.38
N ASP A 48 -4.81 -26.35 -3.78
CA ASP A 48 -4.32 -27.60 -3.18
C ASP A 48 -2.95 -27.99 -3.75
N TRP A 49 -1.89 -27.48 -3.11
CA TRP A 49 -0.50 -27.81 -3.44
C TRP A 49 -0.20 -29.30 -3.31
N GLY A 50 -0.80 -29.97 -2.31
CA GLY A 50 -0.59 -31.40 -2.09
C GLY A 50 -1.06 -32.24 -3.28
N ARG A 51 -2.29 -31.97 -3.75
CA ARG A 51 -2.84 -32.61 -4.95
C ARG A 51 -2.10 -32.22 -6.22
N TYR A 52 -1.75 -30.95 -6.38
CA TYR A 52 -0.99 -30.51 -7.55
C TYR A 52 0.33 -31.26 -7.69
N PHE A 53 1.09 -31.36 -6.59
CA PHE A 53 2.36 -32.07 -6.54
C PHE A 53 2.22 -33.59 -6.70
N TYR A 54 1.15 -34.18 -6.13
CA TYR A 54 0.82 -35.58 -6.36
C TYR A 54 0.65 -35.88 -7.86
N GLU A 55 -0.16 -35.11 -8.57
CA GLU A 55 -0.40 -35.36 -10.01
C GLU A 55 0.85 -35.06 -10.84
N LEU A 56 1.63 -34.03 -10.48
CA LEU A 56 2.90 -33.71 -11.17
C LEU A 56 3.91 -34.88 -11.07
N ASP A 57 4.06 -35.47 -9.88
CA ASP A 57 4.97 -36.60 -9.66
C ASP A 57 4.47 -37.88 -10.35
N LYS A 58 3.15 -38.06 -10.40
CA LYS A 58 2.52 -39.16 -11.14
C LYS A 58 2.82 -39.09 -12.62
N GLU A 59 2.66 -37.91 -13.22
CA GLU A 59 2.96 -37.65 -14.62
C GLU A 59 4.45 -37.83 -14.93
N ALA A 60 5.32 -37.44 -14.00
CA ALA A 60 6.77 -37.64 -14.11
C ALA A 60 7.21 -39.10 -13.86
N GLY A 61 6.32 -39.98 -13.40
CA GLY A 61 6.65 -41.37 -13.06
C GLY A 61 7.54 -41.52 -11.82
N THR A 62 7.58 -40.52 -10.94
CA THR A 62 8.50 -40.44 -9.79
C THR A 62 7.89 -40.95 -8.47
N MET A 63 6.65 -41.45 -8.49
CA MET A 63 5.90 -41.94 -7.31
C MET A 63 6.53 -43.11 -6.53
N ALA A 64 7.71 -43.59 -6.90
CA ALA A 64 8.37 -44.67 -6.18
C ALA A 64 9.13 -44.13 -4.96
N ARG A 65 8.45 -44.15 -3.79
CA ARG A 65 8.93 -44.12 -2.39
C ARG A 65 8.40 -42.90 -1.60
N THR A 66 7.81 -43.20 -0.45
CA THR A 66 7.41 -42.32 0.68
C THR A 66 6.05 -41.65 0.64
N ASN A 67 5.41 -41.68 1.82
CA ASN A 67 4.15 -41.01 2.17
C ASN A 67 4.19 -39.56 1.70
N ILE A 68 3.22 -39.17 0.87
CA ILE A 68 3.09 -37.83 0.31
C ILE A 68 2.54 -36.94 1.43
N VAL A 69 3.43 -36.52 2.32
CA VAL A 69 3.19 -35.48 3.31
C VAL A 69 3.41 -34.14 2.60
N HIS A 70 2.62 -33.11 2.92
CA HIS A 70 2.78 -31.74 2.40
C HIS A 70 4.26 -31.32 2.34
N VAL A 71 4.85 -31.30 1.14
CA VAL A 71 6.23 -30.82 0.95
C VAL A 71 6.18 -29.49 0.21
N SER A 72 6.57 -28.44 0.93
CA SER A 72 7.09 -27.19 0.38
C SER A 72 8.02 -27.45 -0.81
N ARG A 73 7.75 -26.88 -1.99
CA ARG A 73 8.64 -27.01 -3.16
C ARG A 73 9.23 -25.66 -3.53
N GLU A 74 10.54 -25.64 -3.74
CA GLU A 74 11.26 -24.48 -4.26
C GLU A 74 10.62 -23.98 -5.56
N GLY A 75 10.41 -22.66 -5.64
CA GLY A 75 9.81 -22.02 -6.81
C GLY A 75 8.29 -22.11 -6.89
N TYR A 76 7.59 -22.58 -5.86
CA TYR A 76 6.12 -22.66 -5.81
C TYR A 76 5.54 -22.04 -4.53
N GLY A 77 4.42 -21.35 -4.66
CA GLY A 77 3.71 -20.69 -3.55
C GLY A 77 4.62 -19.70 -2.82
N TRP A 78 4.68 -19.81 -1.49
CA TRP A 78 5.58 -19.04 -0.63
C TRP A 78 7.06 -19.08 -1.07
N TYR A 79 7.50 -20.18 -1.70
CA TYR A 79 8.89 -20.34 -2.14
C TYR A 79 9.14 -19.87 -3.58
N ALA A 80 8.14 -19.29 -4.25
CA ALA A 80 8.34 -18.59 -5.52
C ALA A 80 9.08 -17.27 -5.25
N ARG A 81 10.16 -17.01 -5.98
CA ARG A 81 11.06 -15.87 -5.71
C ARG A 81 11.24 -14.95 -6.90
N ASP A 82 10.74 -15.32 -8.08
CA ASP A 82 11.01 -14.59 -9.33
C ASP A 82 9.75 -14.27 -10.16
N PRO A 83 8.76 -13.56 -9.58
CA PRO A 83 7.60 -13.06 -10.32
C PRO A 83 7.98 -12.08 -11.44
N SER A 84 9.17 -11.47 -11.36
CA SER A 84 9.68 -10.50 -12.33
C SER A 84 9.79 -11.08 -13.75
N THR A 85 10.12 -12.37 -13.86
CA THR A 85 10.25 -13.05 -15.16
C THR A 85 8.97 -13.01 -15.99
N ALA A 86 7.78 -12.93 -15.38
CA ALA A 86 6.53 -12.80 -16.11
C ALA A 86 6.44 -11.48 -16.91
N LEU A 87 7.10 -10.42 -16.44
CA LEU A 87 7.06 -9.08 -17.05
C LEU A 87 7.78 -9.01 -18.40
N LEU A 88 8.77 -9.89 -18.64
CA LEU A 88 9.55 -9.96 -19.88
C LEU A 88 8.67 -10.14 -21.14
N GLY A 89 7.50 -10.76 -20.98
CA GLY A 89 6.55 -11.02 -22.05
C GLY A 89 5.48 -9.94 -22.22
N CYS A 90 5.55 -8.81 -21.50
CA CYS A 90 4.43 -7.88 -21.33
C CYS A 90 4.70 -6.45 -21.81
N PRO A 91 5.11 -6.23 -23.09
CA PRO A 91 5.46 -4.89 -23.57
C PRO A 91 4.27 -3.92 -23.67
N GLY A 92 3.04 -4.45 -23.72
CA GLY A 92 1.80 -3.68 -23.80
C GLY A 92 1.15 -3.38 -22.44
N LEU A 93 1.84 -3.68 -21.33
CA LEU A 93 1.25 -3.59 -19.99
C LEU A 93 1.06 -2.13 -19.57
N GLU A 94 -0.16 -1.81 -19.17
CA GLU A 94 -0.59 -0.47 -18.72
C GLU A 94 -0.87 -0.48 -17.21
N GLU A 95 -1.47 -1.56 -16.70
CA GLU A 95 -1.85 -1.72 -15.30
C GLU A 95 -1.17 -2.94 -14.67
N LEU A 96 -0.47 -2.70 -13.57
CA LEU A 96 0.06 -3.73 -12.69
C LEU A 96 -0.65 -3.69 -11.34
N GLU A 97 -1.13 -4.85 -10.91
CA GLU A 97 -1.75 -5.04 -9.61
C GLU A 97 -1.08 -6.18 -8.86
N ILE A 98 -0.80 -6.00 -7.58
CA ILE A 98 -0.24 -7.00 -6.68
C ILE A 98 -1.11 -7.03 -5.44
N ALA A 99 -1.77 -8.16 -5.21
CA ALA A 99 -2.59 -8.41 -4.03
C ALA A 99 -1.80 -9.33 -3.08
N LEU A 100 -1.52 -8.80 -1.90
CA LEU A 100 -0.87 -9.51 -0.81
C LEU A 100 -1.94 -9.97 0.20
N TYR A 101 -1.76 -11.19 0.72
CA TYR A 101 -2.73 -11.90 1.55
C TYR A 101 -2.06 -12.24 2.87
N HIS A 102 -2.72 -11.85 3.96
CA HIS A 102 -2.19 -11.97 5.30
C HIS A 102 -3.08 -12.84 6.19
N PRO A 103 -2.48 -13.68 7.05
CA PRO A 103 -3.23 -14.25 8.15
C PRO A 103 -3.75 -13.13 9.06
N LEU A 104 -4.88 -13.37 9.72
CA LEU A 104 -5.37 -12.50 10.79
C LEU A 104 -4.42 -12.64 11.99
N ASP A 105 -4.11 -11.54 12.68
CA ASP A 105 -3.39 -11.61 13.94
C ASP A 105 -4.31 -12.22 15.03
N ASP A 106 -3.72 -12.93 16.00
CA ASP A 106 -4.45 -13.59 17.10
C ASP A 106 -5.35 -12.62 17.90
N ASP A 107 -4.99 -11.33 17.95
CA ASP A 107 -5.73 -10.27 18.64
C ASP A 107 -6.93 -9.72 17.84
N ASP A 108 -7.00 -9.98 16.54
CA ASP A 108 -8.14 -9.64 15.66
C ASP A 108 -9.16 -10.80 15.55
N GLU A 109 -8.92 -11.90 16.26
CA GLU A 109 -9.78 -13.10 16.26
C GLU A 109 -11.11 -12.92 16.98
N ASP A 110 -11.23 -11.88 17.81
CA ASP A 110 -12.40 -11.62 18.67
C ASP A 110 -13.56 -10.91 17.93
N GLU A 111 -13.43 -10.57 16.64
CA GLU A 111 -14.57 -10.11 15.82
C GLU A 111 -15.28 -11.28 15.10
N PRO A 112 -16.45 -11.76 15.59
CA PRO A 112 -17.10 -12.98 15.10
C PRO A 112 -17.63 -12.91 13.66
N SER A 113 -17.59 -11.74 13.01
CA SER A 113 -17.97 -11.57 11.59
C SER A 113 -16.82 -11.75 10.59
N VAL A 114 -15.57 -11.90 11.06
CA VAL A 114 -14.38 -11.86 10.19
C VAL A 114 -13.86 -13.26 9.82
N ARG A 115 -14.17 -14.30 10.60
CA ARG A 115 -13.74 -15.68 10.30
C ARG A 115 -14.66 -16.40 9.30
N ASP A 116 -14.61 -16.02 8.03
CA ASP A 116 -14.81 -17.01 6.97
C ASP A 116 -13.42 -17.41 6.44
N PRO A 117 -12.92 -18.63 6.77
CA PRO A 117 -11.60 -19.15 6.34
C PRO A 117 -11.37 -19.11 4.82
N GLN A 118 -12.41 -18.86 4.03
CA GLN A 118 -12.30 -18.65 2.59
C GLN A 118 -11.63 -17.32 2.22
N TYR A 119 -11.55 -16.34 3.13
CA TYR A 119 -11.01 -15.00 2.84
C TYR A 119 -9.62 -14.74 3.44
N PHE A 120 -9.13 -15.58 4.35
CA PHE A 120 -7.86 -15.38 5.04
C PHE A 120 -7.05 -16.67 5.03
N PRO A 121 -5.76 -16.61 4.68
CA PRO A 121 -4.90 -17.77 4.77
C PRO A 121 -4.48 -18.03 6.22
N ASP A 122 -4.23 -19.29 6.58
CA ASP A 122 -3.69 -19.64 7.91
C ASP A 122 -2.23 -19.19 8.10
N GLU A 123 -1.50 -19.06 6.99
CA GLU A 123 -0.09 -18.64 6.94
C GLU A 123 0.13 -17.68 5.76
N GLU A 124 1.21 -16.92 5.78
CA GLU A 124 1.62 -16.10 4.64
C GLU A 124 1.79 -16.94 3.36
N VAL A 125 1.12 -16.55 2.28
CA VAL A 125 1.10 -17.34 1.02
C VAL A 125 2.02 -16.78 -0.07
N ILE A 126 2.44 -15.52 0.04
CA ILE A 126 3.35 -14.86 -0.90
C ILE A 126 4.49 -14.23 -0.13
N GLU A 127 5.71 -14.63 -0.47
CA GLU A 127 6.91 -13.96 0.01
C GLU A 127 6.99 -12.55 -0.58
N LYS A 128 6.73 -11.53 0.24
CA LYS A 128 6.74 -10.13 -0.19
C LYS A 128 8.07 -9.67 -0.75
N SER A 129 9.18 -10.23 -0.26
CA SER A 129 10.52 -9.90 -0.76
C SER A 129 10.79 -10.34 -2.20
N SER A 130 9.86 -11.10 -2.81
CA SER A 130 9.85 -11.36 -4.25
C SER A 130 9.55 -10.11 -5.09
N PHE A 131 8.91 -9.08 -4.51
CA PHE A 131 8.66 -7.76 -5.13
C PHE A 131 9.72 -6.73 -4.74
N ASN A 132 10.98 -7.15 -4.73
CA ASN A 132 12.14 -6.31 -4.43
C ASN A 132 12.49 -5.33 -5.55
N ASP A 133 13.56 -4.54 -5.38
CA ASP A 133 14.07 -3.61 -6.38
C ASP A 133 14.24 -4.23 -7.79
N HIS A 134 14.70 -5.48 -7.90
CA HIS A 134 14.89 -6.15 -9.19
C HIS A 134 13.56 -6.34 -9.93
N PHE A 135 12.47 -6.62 -9.21
CA PHE A 135 11.15 -6.72 -9.80
C PHE A 135 10.73 -5.40 -10.47
N TRP A 136 10.89 -4.28 -9.77
CA TRP A 136 10.51 -2.95 -10.27
C TRP A 136 11.44 -2.47 -11.39
N GLU A 137 12.74 -2.74 -11.30
CA GLU A 137 13.69 -2.49 -12.39
C GLU A 137 13.31 -3.29 -13.65
N THR A 138 12.89 -4.54 -13.47
CA THR A 138 12.43 -5.39 -14.58
C THR A 138 11.12 -4.88 -15.19
N LEU A 139 10.18 -4.39 -14.37
CA LEU A 139 8.97 -3.72 -14.84
C LEU A 139 9.31 -2.53 -15.74
N VAL A 140 10.16 -1.63 -15.27
CA VAL A 140 10.58 -0.43 -16.01
C VAL A 140 11.25 -0.79 -17.34
N ALA A 141 12.10 -1.81 -17.34
CA ALA A 141 12.83 -2.22 -18.53
C ALA A 141 11.96 -2.86 -19.62
N ASN A 142 10.85 -3.52 -19.24
CA ASN A 142 10.07 -4.36 -20.15
C ASN A 142 8.63 -3.85 -20.41
N CYS A 143 8.11 -2.98 -19.56
CA CYS A 143 6.72 -2.50 -19.59
C CYS A 143 6.65 -0.96 -19.66
N PRO A 144 7.03 -0.35 -20.80
CA PRO A 144 7.15 1.11 -20.90
C PRO A 144 5.82 1.87 -20.89
N LEU A 145 4.69 1.17 -21.07
CA LEU A 145 3.35 1.76 -21.15
C LEU A 145 2.61 1.83 -19.81
N ILE A 146 3.26 1.40 -18.71
CA ILE A 146 2.65 1.42 -17.39
C ILE A 146 2.16 2.83 -17.05
N ASN A 147 0.86 2.92 -16.75
CA ASN A 147 0.21 4.10 -16.23
C ASN A 147 -0.28 3.90 -14.78
N ARG A 148 -0.57 2.66 -14.39
CA ARG A 148 -1.16 2.34 -13.08
C ARG A 148 -0.39 1.23 -12.37
N ILE A 149 0.04 1.50 -11.14
CA ILE A 149 0.58 0.50 -10.22
C ILE A 149 -0.27 0.48 -8.96
N ALA A 150 -0.71 -0.71 -8.53
CA ALA A 150 -1.30 -0.91 -7.22
C ALA A 150 -0.71 -2.14 -6.56
N LEU A 151 0.03 -1.93 -5.48
CA LEU A 151 0.39 -2.96 -4.54
C LEU A 151 -0.50 -2.73 -3.31
N TRP A 152 -1.33 -3.70 -2.97
CA TRP A 152 -2.32 -3.60 -1.90
C TRP A 152 -2.41 -4.90 -1.09
N GLU A 153 -2.92 -4.79 0.14
CA GLU A 153 -3.20 -5.93 1.00
C GLU A 153 -4.70 -6.17 0.97
N VAL A 154 -5.13 -7.43 0.89
CA VAL A 154 -6.56 -7.78 0.88
C VAL A 154 -7.24 -7.39 2.20
N VAL A 155 -6.49 -7.31 3.29
CA VAL A 155 -6.97 -6.87 4.60
C VAL A 155 -6.54 -5.42 4.84
N GLU A 156 -7.52 -4.56 5.12
CA GLU A 156 -7.28 -3.18 5.56
C GLU A 156 -7.18 -3.11 7.09
N GLY A 157 -6.40 -2.15 7.62
CA GLY A 157 -6.39 -1.83 9.05
C GLY A 157 -5.28 -2.46 9.89
N LEU A 158 -4.58 -3.48 9.40
CA LEU A 158 -3.47 -4.12 10.12
C LEU A 158 -2.20 -3.26 10.15
N GLU A 159 -1.38 -3.38 11.20
CA GLU A 159 0.00 -2.89 11.19
C GLU A 159 0.83 -3.76 10.25
N LEU A 160 1.25 -3.18 9.13
CA LEU A 160 1.82 -3.97 8.04
C LEU A 160 3.34 -4.08 8.15
N ALA A 161 3.84 -5.25 7.78
CA ALA A 161 5.26 -5.46 7.54
C ALA A 161 5.73 -4.73 6.28
N HIS A 162 6.93 -4.15 6.37
CA HIS A 162 7.60 -3.52 5.22
C HIS A 162 8.04 -4.57 4.19
N ILE A 163 8.00 -4.20 2.92
CA ILE A 163 8.81 -4.88 1.92
C ILE A 163 10.23 -4.31 1.99
N HIS A 164 11.06 -4.81 2.92
CA HIS A 164 12.41 -4.27 3.16
C HIS A 164 13.33 -4.27 1.93
N SER A 165 13.06 -5.16 1.00
CA SER A 165 13.83 -5.33 -0.24
C SER A 165 13.37 -4.44 -1.39
N PHE A 166 12.29 -3.68 -1.22
CA PHE A 166 11.88 -2.61 -2.11
C PHE A 166 12.32 -1.28 -1.50
N THR A 167 13.40 -0.74 -2.05
CA THR A 167 14.13 0.40 -1.53
C THR A 167 14.00 1.63 -2.42
N ASP A 168 14.71 2.71 -2.07
CA ASP A 168 14.92 3.89 -2.92
C ASP A 168 15.34 3.50 -4.35
N ARG A 169 16.12 2.43 -4.53
CA ARG A 169 16.59 2.01 -5.85
C ARG A 169 15.42 1.62 -6.77
N GLY A 170 14.55 0.73 -6.31
CA GLY A 170 13.36 0.34 -7.05
C GLY A 170 12.40 1.52 -7.23
N LEU A 171 12.23 2.35 -6.19
CA LEU A 171 11.28 3.46 -6.22
C LEU A 171 11.71 4.50 -7.27
N VAL A 172 12.99 4.87 -7.26
CA VAL A 172 13.56 5.82 -8.23
C VAL A 172 13.52 5.24 -9.65
N ALA A 173 13.68 3.94 -9.84
CA ALA A 173 13.53 3.32 -11.16
C ALA A 173 12.14 3.58 -11.77
N LEU A 174 11.07 3.60 -10.95
CA LEU A 174 9.71 3.88 -11.41
C LEU A 174 9.52 5.29 -11.99
N SER A 175 10.39 6.25 -11.65
CA SER A 175 10.35 7.61 -12.24
C SER A 175 10.59 7.62 -13.76
N GLN A 176 11.19 6.55 -14.30
CA GLN A 176 11.45 6.40 -15.73
C GLN A 176 10.19 6.00 -16.52
N LEU A 177 9.11 5.58 -15.85
CA LEU A 177 7.84 5.26 -16.48
C LEU A 177 7.11 6.54 -16.89
N LYS A 178 7.30 6.93 -18.15
CA LYS A 178 6.73 8.16 -18.72
C LYS A 178 5.23 8.31 -18.46
N TYR A 179 4.47 7.23 -18.53
CA TYR A 179 3.01 7.27 -18.44
C TYR A 179 2.44 7.01 -17.05
N LEU A 180 3.28 6.75 -16.03
CA LEU A 180 2.86 6.40 -14.66
C LEU A 180 2.11 7.56 -13.97
N ASP A 181 0.80 7.56 -14.05
CA ASP A 181 -0.05 8.61 -13.50
C ASP A 181 -0.73 8.22 -12.19
N PHE A 182 -0.75 6.92 -11.87
CA PHE A 182 -1.31 6.42 -10.62
C PHE A 182 -0.40 5.38 -9.98
N MET A 183 -0.12 5.56 -8.70
CA MET A 183 0.61 4.58 -7.91
C MET A 183 0.04 4.48 -6.51
N GLU A 184 -0.23 3.26 -6.07
CA GLU A 184 -0.55 2.95 -4.68
C GLU A 184 0.41 1.86 -4.20
N LEU A 185 1.20 2.16 -3.17
CA LEU A 185 2.14 1.24 -2.54
C LEU A 185 1.83 1.06 -1.06
N ARG A 186 1.88 -0.19 -0.60
CA ARG A 186 1.97 -0.58 0.82
C ARG A 186 3.38 -0.27 1.35
N PRO A 187 3.64 -0.51 2.66
CA PRO A 187 4.91 -0.19 3.27
C PRO A 187 6.13 -0.70 2.53
N ILE A 188 6.95 0.24 2.07
CA ILE A 188 8.23 -0.02 1.42
C ILE A 188 9.35 0.67 2.20
N ASN A 189 10.57 0.20 1.98
CA ASN A 189 11.75 0.72 2.65
C ASN A 189 12.34 1.92 1.88
N CYS A 190 11.60 3.02 1.83
CA CYS A 190 12.05 4.24 1.16
C CYS A 190 12.41 5.36 2.15
N THR A 191 13.40 6.17 1.77
CA THR A 191 13.82 7.35 2.50
C THR A 191 13.23 8.62 1.90
N GLY A 192 13.30 9.73 2.66
CA GLY A 192 12.94 11.05 2.13
C GLY A 192 13.79 11.50 0.93
N ASN A 193 15.02 10.97 0.81
CA ASN A 193 15.85 11.20 -0.36
C ASN A 193 15.32 10.40 -1.55
N GLY A 194 15.08 9.09 -1.43
CA GLY A 194 14.50 8.32 -2.53
C GLY A 194 13.18 8.89 -3.02
N LEU A 195 12.31 9.31 -2.10
CA LEU A 195 11.07 10.02 -2.43
C LEU A 195 11.31 11.29 -3.24
N PHE A 196 12.28 12.12 -2.85
CA PHE A 196 12.62 13.31 -3.63
C PHE A 196 13.13 12.94 -5.04
N ASP A 197 14.05 11.98 -5.16
CA ASP A 197 14.62 11.59 -6.45
C ASP A 197 13.56 10.98 -7.37
N PHE A 198 12.64 10.19 -6.81
CA PHE A 198 11.49 9.66 -7.53
C PHE A 198 10.62 10.77 -8.10
N LEU A 199 10.18 11.73 -7.27
CA LEU A 199 9.34 12.83 -7.71
C LEU A 199 10.05 13.71 -8.75
N ASN A 200 11.33 14.02 -8.50
CA ASN A 200 12.11 14.90 -9.36
C ASN A 200 12.66 14.21 -10.62
N GLY A 201 12.56 12.89 -10.71
CA GLY A 201 13.09 12.07 -11.82
C GLY A 201 12.15 11.93 -13.01
N PHE A 202 10.88 12.35 -12.89
CA PHE A 202 9.91 12.26 -13.98
C PHE A 202 10.23 13.21 -15.13
N SER A 203 10.09 12.69 -16.35
CA SER A 203 10.17 13.48 -17.57
C SER A 203 9.03 14.51 -17.71
N ASP A 204 9.36 15.69 -18.22
CA ASP A 204 8.41 16.78 -18.52
C ASP A 204 7.54 16.51 -19.76
N GLU A 205 7.74 15.39 -20.46
CA GLU A 205 6.96 15.05 -21.66
C GLU A 205 5.50 14.68 -21.38
N PHE A 206 5.19 14.28 -20.15
CA PHE A 206 3.83 13.96 -19.73
C PHE A 206 3.19 15.18 -19.07
N SER A 207 2.13 15.71 -19.69
CA SER A 207 1.40 16.88 -19.19
C SER A 207 0.20 16.54 -18.29
N GLY A 208 -0.07 15.26 -18.07
CA GLY A 208 -1.15 14.80 -17.20
C GLY A 208 -0.83 14.98 -15.72
N GLN A 209 -1.78 14.62 -14.86
CA GLN A 209 -1.57 14.60 -13.42
C GLN A 209 -1.04 13.24 -12.98
N ARG A 210 -0.08 13.24 -12.05
CA ARG A 210 0.38 12.03 -11.36
C ARG A 210 -0.09 12.05 -9.91
N THR A 211 -0.69 10.94 -9.48
CA THR A 211 -1.27 10.77 -8.16
C THR A 211 -0.66 9.55 -7.49
N PHE A 212 0.09 9.77 -6.42
CA PHE A 212 0.88 8.74 -5.75
C PHE A 212 0.48 8.63 -4.28
N GLN A 213 0.18 7.42 -3.84
CA GLN A 213 0.03 7.04 -2.45
C GLN A 213 1.11 6.03 -2.08
N ILE A 214 1.94 6.35 -1.10
CA ILE A 214 3.05 5.50 -0.65
C ILE A 214 2.97 5.38 0.86
N CYS A 215 2.84 4.15 1.37
CA CYS A 215 2.99 3.90 2.80
C CYS A 215 4.48 3.78 3.16
N VAL A 216 4.89 4.45 4.24
CA VAL A 216 6.28 4.43 4.75
C VAL A 216 6.25 4.07 6.24
N GLY A 217 7.29 3.38 6.72
CA GLY A 217 7.30 2.81 8.06
C GLY A 217 6.46 1.54 8.14
N GLY A 218 6.32 0.96 9.33
CA GLY A 218 5.66 -0.34 9.56
C GLY A 218 6.43 -1.26 10.51
N LYS A 219 5.86 -2.44 10.77
CA LYS A 219 6.42 -3.46 11.70
C LYS A 219 7.75 -3.98 11.15
N SER A 220 8.80 -3.95 11.97
CA SER A 220 10.09 -4.54 11.61
C SER A 220 9.95 -6.05 11.48
N ILE A 221 10.46 -6.64 10.39
CA ILE A 221 10.53 -8.09 10.24
C ILE A 221 11.53 -8.71 11.22
N MET A 222 12.50 -7.91 11.71
CA MET A 222 13.52 -8.36 12.65
C MET A 222 13.29 -7.76 14.04
N PRO A 223 12.72 -8.52 15.00
CA PRO A 223 12.35 -8.00 16.31
C PRO A 223 13.53 -7.53 17.17
N GLU A 224 14.78 -7.78 16.76
CA GLU A 224 15.93 -7.70 17.66
C GLU A 224 16.85 -6.50 17.44
N PHE A 225 16.85 -5.82 16.28
CA PHE A 225 17.95 -4.89 15.95
C PHE A 225 17.62 -3.57 15.24
N GLU A 226 16.48 -3.39 14.58
CA GLU A 226 16.18 -2.13 13.89
C GLU A 226 14.81 -1.58 14.27
N ARG A 227 14.83 -0.40 14.91
CA ARG A 227 13.64 0.41 15.20
C ARG A 227 13.21 1.10 13.90
N THR A 228 12.29 0.47 13.17
CA THR A 228 11.66 1.00 11.95
C THR A 228 10.41 1.83 12.24
N ASP A 229 10.08 2.01 13.52
CA ASP A 229 8.96 2.82 14.03
C ASP A 229 9.14 4.33 13.79
N MET A 230 10.34 4.74 13.39
CA MET A 230 10.68 6.14 13.14
C MET A 230 10.91 6.47 11.65
N ASP A 231 10.96 5.47 10.78
CA ASP A 231 11.33 5.64 9.36
C ASP A 231 10.41 6.63 8.63
N PHE A 232 9.11 6.62 8.93
CA PHE A 232 8.16 7.59 8.39
C PHE A 232 8.57 9.04 8.75
N TYR A 233 8.91 9.28 10.01
CA TYR A 233 9.28 10.60 10.51
C TYR A 233 10.61 11.08 9.92
N ASP A 234 11.58 10.18 9.80
CA ASP A 234 12.86 10.48 9.17
C ASP A 234 12.70 10.76 7.67
N ALA A 235 11.84 10.00 6.97
CA ALA A 235 11.51 10.25 5.58
C ALA A 235 10.85 11.62 5.38
N VAL A 236 9.89 12.00 6.23
CA VAL A 236 9.25 13.32 6.19
C VAL A 236 10.28 14.43 6.37
N MET A 237 11.16 14.35 7.37
CA MET A 237 12.17 15.38 7.62
C MET A 237 13.21 15.48 6.50
N SER A 238 13.69 14.33 6.00
CA SER A 238 14.67 14.26 4.92
C SER A 238 14.09 14.83 3.61
N LEU A 239 12.86 14.45 3.25
CA LEU A 239 12.18 14.96 2.07
C LEU A 239 12.04 16.49 2.11
N HIS A 240 11.50 17.04 3.19
CA HIS A 240 11.34 18.49 3.30
C HIS A 240 12.68 19.23 3.34
N THR A 241 13.71 18.63 3.92
CA THR A 241 15.06 19.21 3.94
C THR A 241 15.62 19.33 2.54
N ARG A 242 15.45 18.30 1.71
CA ARG A 242 15.86 18.34 0.32
C ARG A 242 15.06 19.32 -0.51
N ILE A 243 13.74 19.36 -0.34
CA ILE A 243 12.88 20.35 -0.99
C ILE A 243 13.31 21.77 -0.63
N ALA A 244 13.47 22.08 0.65
CA ALA A 244 13.84 23.41 1.13
C ALA A 244 15.25 23.86 0.68
N SER A 245 16.13 22.92 0.36
CA SER A 245 17.51 23.20 -0.05
C SER A 245 17.67 23.24 -1.57
N THR A 246 16.69 22.76 -2.33
CA THR A 246 16.71 22.73 -3.79
C THR A 246 16.16 24.04 -4.35
N PRO A 247 16.88 24.72 -5.26
CA PRO A 247 16.37 25.89 -5.97
C PRO A 247 15.11 25.58 -6.80
N ALA A 248 14.20 26.55 -6.94
CA ALA A 248 12.92 26.35 -7.65
C ALA A 248 13.09 25.93 -9.13
N ASN A 249 14.19 26.30 -9.78
CA ASN A 249 14.50 25.91 -11.16
C ASN A 249 14.98 24.44 -11.29
N GLU A 250 15.37 23.81 -10.19
CA GLU A 250 15.83 22.40 -10.13
C GLU A 250 14.75 21.47 -9.54
N LEU A 251 13.63 22.04 -9.08
CA LEU A 251 12.50 21.32 -8.50
C LEU A 251 11.43 21.03 -9.56
N HIS A 252 11.73 20.09 -10.46
CA HIS A 252 10.91 19.76 -11.63
C HIS A 252 9.47 19.39 -11.25
N PHE A 253 9.28 18.60 -10.19
CA PHE A 253 7.94 18.16 -9.79
C PHE A 253 7.03 19.31 -9.33
N SER A 254 7.59 20.46 -8.93
CA SER A 254 6.80 21.65 -8.59
C SER A 254 6.18 22.34 -9.81
N GLN A 255 6.68 22.01 -11.01
CA GLN A 255 6.20 22.51 -12.30
C GLN A 255 5.26 21.49 -12.97
N GLN A 256 5.24 20.24 -12.48
CA GLN A 256 4.38 19.16 -12.95
C GLN A 256 3.14 19.01 -12.06
N ARG A 257 2.06 18.44 -12.59
CA ARG A 257 0.84 18.17 -11.83
C ARG A 257 1.04 16.92 -10.97
N ILE A 258 1.72 17.05 -9.83
CA ILE A 258 2.00 15.94 -8.93
C ILE A 258 1.20 16.09 -7.63
N VAL A 259 0.62 14.97 -7.19
CA VAL A 259 -0.03 14.78 -5.90
C VAL A 259 0.60 13.57 -5.23
N LEU A 260 1.19 13.75 -4.06
CA LEU A 260 1.77 12.71 -3.23
C LEU A 260 1.06 12.66 -1.89
N ARG A 261 0.63 11.47 -1.50
CA ARG A 261 0.18 11.12 -0.15
C ARG A 261 1.14 10.08 0.43
N LEU A 262 1.91 10.47 1.43
CA LEU A 262 2.65 9.52 2.25
C LEU A 262 1.79 9.11 3.43
N LYS A 263 1.51 7.81 3.59
CA LYS A 263 0.81 7.28 4.76
C LYS A 263 1.83 6.74 5.76
N ASN A 264 1.61 7.01 7.04
CA ASN A 264 2.36 6.37 8.09
C ASN A 264 1.77 4.98 8.33
N ALA A 265 2.59 3.93 8.20
CA ALA A 265 2.13 2.57 8.47
C ALA A 265 2.24 2.16 9.94
N ILE A 266 2.88 3.00 10.77
CA ILE A 266 2.93 2.80 12.22
C ILE A 266 1.73 3.49 12.85
N THR A 267 0.91 2.74 13.59
CA THR A 267 -0.23 3.29 14.33
C THR A 267 0.15 3.65 15.76
N ASN A 268 1.28 3.13 16.24
CA ASN A 268 1.76 3.34 17.59
C ASN A 268 2.00 4.83 17.92
N PRO A 269 1.63 5.26 19.14
CA PRO A 269 1.88 6.61 19.61
C PRO A 269 3.37 6.91 19.76
N VAL A 270 3.80 8.13 19.44
CA VAL A 270 5.12 8.62 19.80
C VAL A 270 5.15 9.22 21.21
N GLU A 271 6.33 9.33 21.80
CA GLU A 271 6.53 10.01 23.08
C GLU A 271 6.22 11.52 22.97
N LYS A 272 5.62 12.08 24.03
CA LYS A 272 5.15 13.47 24.06
C LYS A 272 6.28 14.49 23.91
N GLU A 273 7.40 14.28 24.61
CA GLU A 273 8.56 15.19 24.57
C GLU A 273 9.26 15.15 23.22
N TRP A 274 9.39 13.94 22.66
CA TRP A 274 9.90 13.73 21.31
C TRP A 274 9.01 14.42 20.27
N SER A 275 7.68 14.24 20.35
CA SER A 275 6.74 14.81 19.37
C SER A 275 6.70 16.33 19.41
N ALA A 276 6.89 16.94 20.57
CA ALA A 276 7.03 18.40 20.69
C ALA A 276 8.30 18.92 19.99
N THR A 277 9.43 18.25 20.19
CA THR A 277 10.72 18.60 19.57
C THR A 277 10.68 18.41 18.06
N TYR A 278 10.12 17.29 17.61
CA TYR A 278 9.93 17.00 16.20
C TYR A 278 9.01 18.03 15.53
N LEU A 279 7.88 18.36 16.15
CA LEU A 279 6.93 19.33 15.61
C LEU A 279 7.53 20.73 15.43
N ASP A 280 8.34 21.19 16.39
CA ASP A 280 9.04 22.48 16.27
C ASP A 280 9.99 22.50 15.07
N SER A 281 10.74 21.40 14.89
CA SER A 281 11.66 21.24 13.75
C SER A 281 10.90 21.18 12.42
N LEU A 282 9.81 20.40 12.36
CA LEU A 282 8.98 20.27 11.17
C LEU A 282 8.34 21.61 10.78
N LYS A 283 7.82 22.39 11.74
CA LYS A 283 7.24 23.72 11.47
C LYS A 283 8.24 24.67 10.82
N LYS A 284 9.47 24.72 11.34
CA LYS A 284 10.55 25.54 10.78
C LYS A 284 10.87 25.11 9.34
N LEU A 285 10.89 23.81 9.10
CA LEU A 285 11.22 23.25 7.79
C LEU A 285 10.12 23.50 6.76
N VAL A 286 8.85 23.30 7.14
CA VAL A 286 7.67 23.65 6.33
C VAL A 286 7.68 25.13 5.97
N ALA A 287 8.00 26.02 6.92
CA ALA A 287 8.07 27.45 6.65
C ALA A 287 9.12 27.75 5.57
N ARG A 288 10.32 27.14 5.67
CA ARG A 288 11.36 27.26 4.64
C ARG A 288 10.93 26.74 3.28
N VAL A 289 10.22 25.60 3.22
CA VAL A 289 9.69 25.09 1.95
C VAL A 289 8.70 26.07 1.34
N LYS A 290 7.76 26.60 2.13
CA LYS A 290 6.77 27.59 1.65
C LYS A 290 7.41 28.89 1.18
N GLU A 291 8.46 29.35 1.85
CA GLU A 291 9.22 30.54 1.43
C GLU A 291 9.96 30.31 0.10
N ALA A 292 10.52 29.12 -0.10
CA ALA A 292 11.27 28.78 -1.31
C ALA A 292 10.37 28.42 -2.51
N HIS A 293 9.23 27.77 -2.25
CA HIS A 293 8.40 27.10 -3.26
C HIS A 293 6.92 27.42 -3.08
N LEU A 294 6.51 28.60 -3.54
CA LEU A 294 5.12 29.09 -3.43
C LEU A 294 4.10 28.23 -4.21
N SER A 295 4.56 27.44 -5.19
CA SER A 295 3.71 26.54 -5.97
C SER A 295 3.47 25.18 -5.31
N LEU A 296 4.05 24.92 -4.13
CA LEU A 296 3.88 23.65 -3.42
C LEU A 296 2.98 23.82 -2.19
N HIS A 297 1.99 22.94 -2.10
CA HIS A 297 1.14 22.79 -0.94
C HIS A 297 1.59 21.59 -0.12
N ILE A 298 1.65 21.79 1.20
CA ILE A 298 1.98 20.77 2.19
C ILE A 298 0.80 20.63 3.13
N ARG A 299 0.42 19.38 3.42
CA ARG A 299 -0.58 18.99 4.40
C ARG A 299 0.01 17.92 5.31
N VAL A 300 -0.14 18.05 6.62
CA VAL A 300 0.31 17.06 7.60
C VAL A 300 -0.88 16.76 8.50
N THR A 301 -1.44 15.56 8.36
CA THR A 301 -2.58 15.11 9.14
C THR A 301 -2.08 14.36 10.36
N MET A 302 -2.49 14.82 11.54
CA MET A 302 -2.02 14.34 12.83
C MET A 302 -3.19 13.85 13.67
N HIS A 303 -2.92 12.86 14.52
CA HIS A 303 -3.84 12.42 15.57
C HIS A 303 -3.47 13.09 16.90
N ALA A 304 -4.49 13.57 17.62
CA ALA A 304 -4.38 14.30 18.88
C ALA A 304 -3.40 15.49 18.84
N TYR A 305 -3.45 16.27 17.77
CA TYR A 305 -2.63 17.48 17.60
C TYR A 305 -3.19 18.68 18.38
N ASN A 306 -2.34 19.31 19.19
CA ASN A 306 -2.73 20.45 20.05
C ASN A 306 -1.88 21.72 19.80
N ARG A 307 -1.20 21.81 18.65
CA ARG A 307 -0.21 22.86 18.30
C ARG A 307 1.12 22.80 19.04
N LYS A 308 1.26 22.05 20.13
CA LYS A 308 2.52 21.88 20.88
C LYS A 308 3.13 20.49 20.69
N SER A 309 2.30 19.48 20.53
CA SER A 309 2.66 18.06 20.38
C SER A 309 1.59 17.35 19.54
N PHE A 310 1.85 16.09 19.23
CA PHE A 310 0.91 15.17 18.59
C PHE A 310 1.11 13.76 19.13
N LYS A 311 0.12 12.87 18.93
CA LYS A 311 0.22 11.45 19.30
C LYS A 311 0.80 10.61 18.17
N SER A 312 0.41 10.87 16.92
CA SER A 312 1.03 10.32 15.72
C SER A 312 0.76 11.23 14.51
N ILE A 313 1.61 11.14 13.48
CA ILE A 313 1.29 11.66 12.14
C ILE A 313 0.65 10.52 11.36
N LEU A 314 -0.53 10.76 10.79
CA LEU A 314 -1.25 9.77 9.98
C LEU A 314 -0.77 9.80 8.53
N GLU A 315 -0.54 11.00 8.00
CA GLU A 315 -0.12 11.19 6.61
C GLU A 315 0.52 12.56 6.35
N LEU A 316 1.37 12.60 5.32
CA LEU A 316 1.85 13.81 4.66
C LEU A 316 1.26 13.90 3.26
N GLY A 317 0.60 15.01 2.94
CA GLY A 317 0.25 15.41 1.59
C GLY A 317 1.25 16.44 1.04
N LEU A 318 1.69 16.24 -0.20
CA LEU A 318 2.49 17.18 -0.97
C LEU A 318 1.90 17.29 -2.38
N TYR A 319 1.49 18.47 -2.81
CA TYR A 319 0.93 18.64 -4.15
C TYR A 319 1.23 20.01 -4.76
N ALA A 320 1.40 20.03 -6.08
CA ALA A 320 1.62 21.27 -6.82
C ALA A 320 0.33 22.09 -6.95
N ALA A 321 0.43 23.41 -7.03
CA ALA A 321 -0.69 24.35 -7.05
C ALA A 321 -1.67 24.13 -8.22
N HIS A 322 -1.18 23.57 -9.32
CA HIS A 322 -1.95 23.22 -10.52
C HIS A 322 -2.40 21.76 -10.56
N ALA A 323 -2.14 20.99 -9.49
CA ALA A 323 -2.68 19.65 -9.31
C ALA A 323 -4.00 19.72 -8.51
N GLU A 324 -4.88 18.77 -8.79
CA GLU A 324 -6.12 18.58 -8.05
C GLU A 324 -5.93 17.40 -7.09
N PRO A 325 -6.05 17.59 -5.78
CA PRO A 325 -6.11 16.48 -4.84
C PRO A 325 -7.06 15.37 -5.29
N SER A 326 -6.71 14.12 -5.01
CA SER A 326 -7.60 13.00 -5.27
C SER A 326 -8.76 13.03 -4.28
N TYR A 327 -10.00 12.92 -4.78
CA TYR A 327 -11.18 12.81 -3.92
C TYR A 327 -11.08 11.63 -2.94
N TRP A 328 -10.40 10.55 -3.33
CA TRP A 328 -10.14 9.37 -2.49
C TRP A 328 -9.30 9.67 -1.24
N PHE A 329 -8.55 10.77 -1.24
CA PHE A 329 -7.76 11.14 -0.07
C PHE A 329 -8.60 11.82 1.02
N GLY A 330 -9.85 12.21 0.70
CA GLY A 330 -10.72 12.93 1.63
C GLY A 330 -10.19 14.32 1.99
N TRP A 331 -9.30 14.88 1.17
CA TRP A 331 -8.75 16.22 1.38
C TRP A 331 -9.75 17.31 0.98
N ASP A 332 -10.65 17.03 0.05
CA ASP A 332 -11.59 18.00 -0.53
C ASP A 332 -12.83 18.25 0.35
N ASP A 333 -13.32 17.22 1.06
CA ASP A 333 -14.54 17.33 1.88
C ASP A 333 -14.27 17.85 3.30
N GLU A 334 -13.06 17.65 3.84
CA GLU A 334 -12.77 17.97 5.24
C GLU A 334 -12.25 19.41 5.46
N GLU A 335 -11.60 20.06 4.49
CA GLU A 335 -11.06 21.41 4.69
C GLU A 335 -10.93 22.21 3.38
N SER A 336 -11.92 23.05 3.09
CA SER A 336 -11.97 23.98 1.93
C SER A 336 -10.83 25.01 1.85
N ASN A 337 -9.88 25.00 2.78
CA ASN A 337 -8.79 25.96 2.88
C ASN A 337 -7.43 25.31 2.60
N ARG A 338 -6.98 25.41 1.34
CA ARG A 338 -5.70 24.88 0.82
C ARG A 338 -4.43 25.43 1.51
N ASP A 339 -4.57 26.42 2.40
CA ASP A 339 -3.47 27.00 3.18
C ASP A 339 -3.22 26.28 4.52
N VAL A 340 -4.15 25.42 4.97
CA VAL A 340 -4.00 24.66 6.21
C VAL A 340 -2.93 23.58 6.05
N VAL A 341 -1.84 23.73 6.80
CA VAL A 341 -0.77 22.72 6.80
C VAL A 341 -1.02 21.63 7.82
N PHE A 342 -1.29 21.99 9.08
CA PHE A 342 -1.36 21.01 10.17
C PHE A 342 -2.82 20.76 10.54
N VAL A 343 -3.26 19.51 10.34
CA VAL A 343 -4.65 19.09 10.48
C VAL A 343 -4.76 18.11 11.64
N ASN A 344 -5.80 18.26 12.47
CA ASN A 344 -6.06 17.34 13.58
C ASN A 344 -7.25 16.43 13.26
N ARG A 345 -7.03 15.12 13.19
CA ARG A 345 -8.10 14.12 13.15
C ARG A 345 -8.32 13.53 14.54
N GLY A 346 -9.07 14.25 15.38
CA GLY A 346 -9.61 13.75 16.66
C GLY A 346 -8.59 13.18 17.67
N GLY A 347 -9.11 12.61 18.77
CA GLY A 347 -8.34 11.85 19.77
C GLY A 347 -7.88 12.61 21.03
N ARG A 348 -7.87 11.93 22.18
CA ARG A 348 -7.20 12.40 23.42
C ARG A 348 -5.70 12.11 23.34
N ILE A 349 -4.90 13.07 23.81
CA ILE A 349 -3.44 13.12 23.62
C ILE A 349 -2.75 12.01 24.44
N TYR A 350 -3.08 11.93 25.73
CA TYR A 350 -2.66 10.92 26.71
C TYR A 350 -3.70 10.94 27.85
N PRO A 351 -3.83 9.90 28.69
CA PRO A 351 -4.53 10.04 29.96
C PRO A 351 -3.87 11.18 30.77
N ASP A 352 -4.66 12.09 31.33
CA ASP A 352 -4.13 13.15 32.19
C ASP A 352 -3.59 12.51 33.47
N ASP A 353 -2.28 12.57 33.69
CA ASP A 353 -1.62 12.12 34.93
C ASP A 353 -1.84 13.09 36.11
N ASP A 354 -2.66 14.14 35.93
CA ASP A 354 -2.97 15.13 36.95
C ASP A 354 -4.36 15.73 36.69
N THR A 355 -5.43 15.01 37.03
CA THR A 355 -6.66 15.63 37.57
C THR A 355 -7.49 14.60 38.32
N ASP A 356 -7.37 14.63 39.64
CA ASP A 356 -8.30 14.03 40.60
C ASP A 356 -9.59 14.88 40.63
N THR A 357 -10.39 14.81 39.56
CA THR A 357 -11.69 15.50 39.48
C THR A 357 -12.78 14.48 39.10
N PRO A 358 -13.80 14.26 39.96
CA PRO A 358 -14.76 13.20 39.74
C PRO A 358 -15.64 13.47 38.52
N VAL A 359 -15.87 12.40 37.77
CA VAL A 359 -16.77 12.30 36.63
C VAL A 359 -18.14 12.87 37.00
N ARG A 360 -18.59 13.89 36.29
CA ARG A 360 -20.03 14.18 36.15
C ARG A 360 -20.53 13.45 34.92
N GLU A 361 -21.13 12.29 35.15
CA GLU A 361 -21.99 11.63 34.18
C GLU A 361 -23.17 12.57 33.89
N ASN A 362 -23.23 13.12 32.68
CA ASN A 362 -24.50 13.57 32.14
C ASN A 362 -25.13 12.40 31.42
N VAL A 363 -25.92 11.64 32.18
CA VAL A 363 -26.96 10.75 31.67
C VAL A 363 -28.08 11.65 31.16
N ASP A 364 -28.22 11.80 29.85
CA ASP A 364 -29.52 12.18 29.28
C ASP A 364 -30.18 10.89 28.78
N ALA A 365 -31.06 10.42 29.65
CA ALA A 365 -32.06 9.42 29.36
C ALA A 365 -33.20 10.06 28.57
N SER A 366 -33.59 9.43 27.47
CA SER A 366 -34.98 9.45 27.01
C SER A 366 -35.31 8.08 26.43
N ASP A 367 -35.69 7.18 27.34
CA ASP A 367 -36.56 6.07 27.05
C ASP A 367 -37.92 6.60 26.58
N SER A 368 -38.45 6.04 25.49
CA SER A 368 -39.90 5.96 25.29
C SER A 368 -40.25 4.64 24.61
N GLU A 369 -40.54 3.68 25.48
CA GLU A 369 -41.61 2.68 25.46
C GLU A 369 -41.96 1.96 24.15
N PHE A 370 -41.75 0.64 24.22
CA PHE A 370 -42.47 -0.41 23.52
C PHE A 370 -43.99 -0.23 23.67
N ASP A 371 -44.72 -0.35 22.56
CA ASP A 371 -46.09 -0.84 22.55
C ASP A 371 -46.15 -2.09 21.64
N GLU A 372 -46.32 -3.25 22.27
CA GLU A 372 -46.80 -4.49 21.65
C GLU A 372 -48.34 -4.44 21.61
N ASP A 373 -48.92 -4.77 20.45
CA ASP A 373 -50.10 -5.63 20.24
C ASP A 373 -50.93 -5.15 19.04
N SER A 374 -50.95 -5.96 17.97
CA SER A 374 -52.13 -6.75 17.60
C SER A 374 -51.94 -7.38 16.22
N ASP A 375 -52.13 -8.71 16.18
CA ASP A 375 -52.33 -9.53 15.00
C ASP A 375 -53.32 -8.94 13.99
N ASP A 376 -53.04 -9.08 12.70
CA ASP A 376 -54.02 -9.59 11.73
C ASP A 376 -53.32 -10.03 10.44
N ASP A 377 -53.67 -11.25 10.04
CA ASP A 377 -53.33 -11.94 8.79
C ASP A 377 -53.46 -11.07 7.53
N ILE A 378 -52.66 -11.36 6.49
CA ILE A 378 -53.12 -11.70 5.12
C ILE A 378 -51.91 -11.98 4.20
N SER A 379 -51.79 -13.27 3.87
CA SER A 379 -51.38 -13.94 2.62
C SER A 379 -50.18 -13.45 1.78
N ASP A 380 -49.30 -14.41 1.49
CA ASP A 380 -48.73 -14.80 0.18
C ASP A 380 -48.63 -13.73 -0.92
N VAL A 381 -47.42 -13.61 -1.51
CA VAL A 381 -47.16 -13.92 -2.94
C VAL A 381 -45.69 -13.61 -3.31
N ASP A 382 -45.03 -14.69 -3.75
CA ASP A 382 -44.00 -14.87 -4.77
C ASP A 382 -42.63 -14.16 -4.74
N LEU A 383 -41.64 -15.00 -4.45
CA LEU A 383 -40.37 -15.14 -5.18
C LEU A 383 -40.52 -15.00 -6.71
N VAL A 384 -39.73 -14.12 -7.32
CA VAL A 384 -39.23 -14.34 -8.69
C VAL A 384 -37.77 -13.86 -8.79
N LEU A 385 -36.92 -14.87 -8.96
CA LEU A 385 -35.61 -14.97 -9.65
C LEU A 385 -34.72 -13.73 -9.80
#